data_AF-A0A8D1X2K3-F1
#
_entry.id   AF-A0A8D1X2K3-F1
#
_cell.length_a   1.000
_cell.length_b   1.000
_cell.length_c   1.000
_cell.angle_alpha   90.00
_cell.angle_beta   90.00
_cell.angle_gamma   90.00
#
_symmetry.space_group_name_H-M   'P 1'
#
loop_
_entity.id
_entity.type
_entity.pdbx_description
1 polymer ?
#
loop_
_entity_poly.entity_id
_entity_poly.type
_entity_poly.pdbx_seq_one_letter_code
_entity_poly.pdbx_strand_id
1 'polypeptide(L)'
;VVCVWIYSSPRGKLFICSILDFSLWVSDSYSIIGPAQPILVLLGADASLPCQLFPEQSAAHMQIRWYRAQFSPAVLVYQNGQEQGGEQMLEYRGRTELVQDSIGRGTVTLLIQQIRASDDGQYRCHFKEGYISQEAIVELHVIGLGAAPHVHMMGPEDDGIRVLCSSGGWFPKPRVQWSDMAGAKLPSLSESQSQDGDGLFHVEASLVVTDSSLGNVTCSFQNPLSGQEKVSALFLPEPFFPRTSPWKKALAGTLPVLVLLLIGMSYFGWRELMERKKESQEKEEKERALAAKEKLKAELDQRKALYKEDWKKALLYPDWRKELFKPAPITLNHNISHQTLSIDKN
;
A
#
# COMPACT_ATOMS: atom_id res chain seq x y z
N VAL A 1 75.74 -16.72 -8.91
CA VAL A 1 77.08 -17.26 -9.20
C VAL A 1 78.09 -16.14 -9.07
N VAL A 2 78.96 -16.18 -8.05
CA VAL A 2 80.09 -15.26 -7.94
C VAL A 2 81.35 -16.10 -8.06
N CYS A 3 82.14 -15.89 -9.12
CA CYS A 3 83.43 -16.55 -9.29
C CYS A 3 84.53 -15.68 -8.66
N VAL A 4 85.25 -16.22 -7.68
CA VAL A 4 86.46 -15.60 -7.12
C VAL A 4 87.68 -16.28 -7.73
N TRP A 5 88.64 -15.48 -8.22
CA TRP A 5 89.91 -15.99 -8.76
C TRP A 5 90.88 -16.29 -7.61
N ILE A 6 91.37 -17.53 -7.52
CA ILE A 6 92.52 -17.87 -6.66
C ILE A 6 93.63 -18.48 -7.52
N TYR A 7 94.65 -17.65 -7.76
CA TYR A 7 96.03 -17.93 -8.16
C TYR A 7 96.34 -18.59 -9.53
N SER A 8 97.36 -18.02 -10.19
CA SER A 8 97.91 -18.44 -11.49
C SER A 8 99.23 -19.20 -11.28
N SER A 9 99.35 -20.41 -11.82
CA SER A 9 100.61 -21.16 -11.94
C SER A 9 100.75 -21.68 -13.39
N PRO A 10 101.95 -21.73 -13.99
CA PRO A 10 102.10 -21.72 -15.45
C PRO A 10 101.87 -23.06 -16.16
N ARG A 11 101.40 -24.12 -15.49
CA ARG A 11 101.21 -25.45 -16.11
C ARG A 11 99.98 -26.17 -15.53
N GLY A 12 98.83 -25.97 -16.17
CA GLY A 12 97.61 -26.76 -15.95
C GLY A 12 96.47 -25.95 -15.31
N LYS A 13 95.40 -25.70 -16.07
CA LYS A 13 94.13 -25.16 -15.54
C LYS A 13 93.26 -26.32 -15.08
N LEU A 14 93.14 -26.53 -13.77
CA LEU A 14 92.09 -27.38 -13.20
C LEU A 14 90.92 -26.48 -12.80
N PHE A 15 89.79 -26.63 -13.48
CA PHE A 15 88.55 -25.94 -13.13
C PHE A 15 87.83 -26.77 -12.06
N ILE A 16 87.87 -26.31 -10.81
CA ILE A 16 86.99 -26.84 -9.75
C ILE A 16 85.91 -25.79 -9.54
N CYS A 17 84.73 -26.04 -10.13
CA CYS A 17 83.52 -25.30 -9.77
C CYS A 17 83.08 -25.76 -8.38
N SER A 18 83.32 -24.94 -7.36
CA SER A 18 82.63 -25.07 -6.07
C SER A 18 81.16 -24.69 -6.29
N ILE A 19 80.29 -25.69 -6.38
CA ILE A 19 78.85 -25.50 -6.26
C ILE A 19 78.60 -25.18 -4.79
N LEU A 20 78.56 -23.90 -4.45
CA LEU A 20 77.85 -23.48 -3.25
C LEU A 20 76.38 -23.82 -3.51
N ASP A 21 75.89 -24.91 -2.89
CA ASP A 21 74.47 -25.18 -2.73
C ASP A 21 73.88 -24.00 -1.98
N PHE A 22 73.49 -22.97 -2.74
CA PHE A 22 72.53 -22.00 -2.30
C PHE A 22 71.21 -22.75 -2.29
N SER A 23 70.99 -23.55 -1.25
CA SER A 23 69.66 -24.02 -0.90
C SER A 23 68.80 -22.77 -0.86
N LEU A 24 68.02 -22.56 -1.93
CA LEU A 24 66.94 -21.60 -1.91
C LEU A 24 66.16 -21.97 -0.67
N TRP A 25 66.16 -21.09 0.33
CA TRP A 25 65.13 -21.10 1.34
C TRP A 25 63.84 -20.83 0.57
N VAL A 26 63.24 -21.90 0.05
CA VAL A 26 61.84 -21.91 -0.31
C VAL A 26 61.18 -21.57 1.02
N SER A 27 60.70 -20.33 1.16
CA SER A 27 59.77 -20.03 2.24
C SER A 27 58.68 -21.09 2.15
N ASP A 28 58.51 -21.91 3.20
CA ASP A 28 57.40 -22.84 3.33
C ASP A 28 56.10 -22.01 3.34
N SER A 29 55.60 -21.65 2.16
CA SER A 29 54.32 -20.96 2.02
C SER A 29 53.23 -22.00 1.87
N TYR A 30 52.43 -22.16 2.92
CA TYR A 30 51.19 -22.93 2.89
C TYR A 30 50.04 -22.05 2.40
N SER A 31 48.94 -22.69 2.03
CA SER A 31 47.61 -22.08 1.89
C SER A 31 46.60 -22.87 2.74
N ILE A 32 45.41 -22.30 2.94
CA ILE A 32 44.32 -22.97 3.65
C ILE A 32 43.19 -23.17 2.66
N ILE A 33 42.60 -24.36 2.69
CA ILE A 33 41.47 -24.75 1.88
C ILE A 33 40.28 -24.95 2.81
N GLY A 34 39.21 -24.19 2.53
CA GLY A 34 37.89 -24.41 3.11
C GLY A 34 37.04 -25.35 2.22
N PRO A 35 35.83 -25.71 2.65
CA PRO A 35 34.93 -26.52 1.85
C PRO A 35 34.51 -25.77 0.57
N ALA A 36 34.39 -26.50 -0.54
CA ALA A 36 34.02 -25.92 -1.83
C ALA A 36 32.54 -25.52 -1.92
N GLN A 37 31.69 -26.13 -1.09
CA GLN A 37 30.26 -25.85 -1.03
C GLN A 37 29.86 -25.35 0.36
N PRO A 38 28.83 -24.49 0.46
CA PRO A 38 28.29 -24.09 1.75
C PRO A 38 27.80 -25.30 2.53
N ILE A 39 27.98 -25.25 3.85
CA ILE A 39 27.56 -26.30 4.76
C ILE A 39 26.12 -26.01 5.18
N LEU A 40 25.21 -26.94 4.93
CA LEU A 40 23.79 -26.82 5.29
C LEU A 40 23.53 -27.60 6.58
N VAL A 41 22.99 -26.95 7.61
CA VAL A 41 22.74 -27.59 8.93
C VAL A 41 21.36 -27.22 9.45
N LEU A 42 20.68 -28.20 10.05
CA LEU A 42 19.39 -27.98 10.70
C LEU A 42 19.56 -27.26 12.05
N LEU A 43 18.59 -26.41 12.40
CA LEU A 43 18.51 -25.81 13.74
C LEU A 43 18.58 -26.89 14.83
N GLY A 44 19.35 -26.61 15.88
CA GLY A 44 19.55 -27.50 17.02
C GLY A 44 20.50 -28.69 16.77
N ALA A 45 20.91 -28.94 15.52
CA ALA A 45 21.96 -29.93 15.22
C ALA A 45 23.35 -29.34 15.44
N ASP A 46 24.38 -30.19 15.39
CA ASP A 46 25.77 -29.76 15.47
C ASP A 46 26.35 -29.54 14.06
N ALA A 47 27.20 -28.52 13.90
CA ALA A 47 27.88 -28.22 12.64
C ALA A 47 29.38 -28.50 12.73
N SER A 48 29.95 -29.05 11.66
CA SER A 48 31.39 -29.26 11.50
C SER A 48 31.91 -28.38 10.38
N LEU A 49 32.81 -27.44 10.69
CA LEU A 49 33.38 -26.48 9.74
C LEU A 49 34.88 -26.80 9.53
N PRO A 50 35.23 -27.60 8.51
CA PRO A 50 36.61 -28.06 8.29
C PRO A 50 37.45 -27.02 7.56
N CYS A 51 38.74 -26.98 7.90
CA CYS A 51 39.78 -26.33 7.10
C CYS A 51 41.05 -27.19 7.05
N GLN A 52 41.74 -27.13 5.91
CA GLN A 52 42.91 -27.96 5.65
C GLN A 52 44.08 -27.14 5.10
N LEU A 53 45.29 -27.40 5.59
CA LEU A 53 46.52 -26.88 5.01
C LEU A 53 46.83 -27.55 3.67
N PHE A 54 47.33 -26.75 2.74
CA PHE A 54 47.89 -27.23 1.48
C PHE A 54 49.29 -26.62 1.26
N PRO A 55 50.33 -27.44 1.03
CA PRO A 55 50.34 -28.91 1.08
C PRO A 55 50.05 -29.46 2.49
N GLU A 56 49.74 -30.76 2.60
CA GLU A 56 49.50 -31.40 3.90
C GLU A 56 50.75 -31.34 4.78
N GLN A 57 50.63 -30.68 5.93
CA GLN A 57 51.68 -30.56 6.94
C GLN A 57 51.05 -30.41 8.33
N SER A 58 51.77 -30.71 9.39
CA SER A 58 51.22 -30.60 10.76
C SER A 58 50.82 -29.16 11.08
N ALA A 59 49.62 -28.95 11.61
CA ALA A 59 49.17 -27.67 12.14
C ALA A 59 49.27 -27.59 13.67
N ALA A 60 49.78 -28.64 14.35
CA ALA A 60 49.74 -28.74 15.81
C ALA A 60 50.52 -27.63 16.54
N HIS A 61 51.55 -27.09 15.88
CA HIS A 61 52.40 -26.02 16.39
C HIS A 61 51.89 -24.61 16.01
N MET A 62 50.86 -24.52 15.17
CA MET A 62 50.33 -23.25 14.67
C MET A 62 49.31 -22.64 15.63
N GLN A 63 49.16 -21.32 15.57
CA GLN A 63 47.99 -20.66 16.15
C GLN A 63 46.83 -20.77 15.16
N ILE A 64 45.71 -21.33 15.60
CA ILE A 64 44.53 -21.55 14.76
C ILE A 64 43.37 -20.73 15.33
N ARG A 65 42.64 -20.02 14.47
CA ARG A 65 41.52 -19.16 14.87
C ARG A 65 40.35 -19.31 13.92
N TRP A 66 39.16 -19.46 14.47
CA TRP A 66 37.92 -19.21 13.75
C TRP A 66 37.31 -17.90 14.19
N TYR A 67 36.92 -17.06 13.24
CA TYR A 67 36.26 -15.80 13.53
C TYR A 67 35.22 -15.47 12.45
N ARG A 68 34.39 -14.47 12.73
CA ARG A 68 33.33 -14.00 11.81
C ARG A 68 33.75 -12.70 11.12
N ALA A 69 32.99 -11.63 11.31
CA ALA A 69 33.28 -10.33 10.69
C ALA A 69 34.53 -9.64 11.29
N GLN A 70 34.81 -9.86 12.58
CA GLN A 70 35.94 -9.27 13.29
C GLN A 70 36.89 -10.37 13.74
N PHE A 71 38.20 -10.09 13.71
CA PHE A 71 39.24 -11.05 14.12
C PHE A 71 39.20 -11.37 15.63
N SER A 72 38.73 -10.41 16.45
CA SER A 72 38.55 -10.56 17.90
C SER A 72 37.32 -9.76 18.35
N PRO A 73 36.49 -10.28 19.28
CA PRO A 73 36.55 -11.63 19.84
C PRO A 73 36.29 -12.70 18.75
N ALA A 74 36.83 -13.89 18.95
CA ALA A 74 36.81 -14.98 17.98
C ALA A 74 35.81 -16.08 18.38
N VAL A 75 35.40 -16.90 17.42
CA VAL A 75 34.52 -18.07 17.66
C VAL A 75 35.27 -19.13 18.45
N LEU A 76 36.52 -19.40 18.07
CA LEU A 76 37.43 -20.30 18.74
C LEU A 76 38.88 -19.87 18.48
N VAL A 77 39.73 -19.98 19.50
CA VAL A 77 41.19 -19.75 19.39
C VAL A 77 41.91 -20.94 19.98
N TYR A 78 42.83 -21.51 19.22
CA TYR A 78 43.74 -22.57 19.64
C TYR A 78 45.18 -22.09 19.54
N GLN A 79 45.92 -22.20 20.64
CA GLN A 79 47.30 -21.74 20.74
C GLN A 79 48.04 -22.52 21.82
N ASN A 80 49.32 -22.84 21.59
CA ASN A 80 50.18 -23.55 22.55
C ASN A 80 49.59 -24.89 23.02
N GLY A 81 48.93 -25.63 22.12
CA GLY A 81 48.36 -26.93 22.45
C GLY A 81 46.99 -26.89 23.13
N GLN A 82 46.39 -25.71 23.35
CA GLN A 82 45.15 -25.57 24.10
C GLN A 82 44.21 -24.49 23.54
N GLU A 83 42.92 -24.66 23.77
CA GLU A 83 41.90 -23.65 23.45
C GLU A 83 41.93 -22.48 24.45
N GLN A 84 41.82 -21.26 23.93
CA GLN A 84 41.95 -20.03 24.70
C GLN A 84 40.57 -19.39 24.92
N GLY A 85 39.98 -19.59 26.10
CA GLY A 85 38.65 -19.07 26.42
C GLY A 85 38.55 -17.54 26.59
N GLY A 86 39.67 -16.86 26.84
CA GLY A 86 39.69 -15.42 27.14
C GLY A 86 39.25 -14.52 25.98
N GLU A 87 39.51 -14.94 24.74
CA GLU A 87 39.18 -14.20 23.51
C GLU A 87 37.91 -14.71 22.82
N GLN A 88 37.19 -15.65 23.45
CA GLN A 88 36.05 -16.28 22.85
C GLN A 88 34.79 -15.41 22.95
N MET A 89 34.10 -15.25 21.81
CA MET A 89 32.77 -14.66 21.67
C MET A 89 31.78 -15.33 22.63
N LEU A 90 31.02 -14.51 23.37
CA LEU A 90 30.17 -14.98 24.47
C LEU A 90 29.11 -15.99 23.99
N GLU A 91 28.57 -15.78 22.80
CA GLU A 91 27.55 -16.60 22.16
C GLU A 91 28.02 -18.01 21.73
N TYR A 92 29.34 -18.23 21.65
CA TYR A 92 29.97 -19.50 21.28
C TYR A 92 30.61 -20.24 22.48
N ARG A 93 30.75 -19.60 23.64
CA ARG A 93 31.34 -20.21 24.83
C ARG A 93 30.58 -21.47 25.25
N GLY A 94 31.32 -22.56 25.45
CA GLY A 94 30.77 -23.86 25.84
C GLY A 94 29.96 -24.57 24.75
N ARG A 95 29.97 -24.03 23.51
CA ARG A 95 29.31 -24.63 22.34
C ARG A 95 30.29 -25.01 21.24
N THR A 96 31.58 -24.71 21.38
CA THR A 96 32.56 -24.99 20.33
C THR A 96 33.68 -25.87 20.81
N GLU A 97 34.21 -26.66 19.91
CA GLU A 97 35.38 -27.52 20.14
C GLU A 97 36.21 -27.60 18.86
N LEU A 98 37.53 -27.65 19.02
CA LEU A 98 38.45 -27.95 17.93
C LEU A 98 38.68 -29.46 17.84
N VAL A 99 38.19 -30.07 16.77
CA VAL A 99 38.47 -31.48 16.46
C VAL A 99 39.87 -31.58 15.83
N GLN A 100 40.76 -32.34 16.50
CA GLN A 100 42.19 -32.40 16.19
C GLN A 100 42.67 -33.75 15.64
N ASP A 101 41.76 -34.69 15.34
CA ASP A 101 42.08 -36.06 14.92
C ASP A 101 43.06 -36.15 13.74
N SER A 102 43.05 -35.16 12.85
CA SER A 102 43.94 -35.07 11.68
C SER A 102 44.82 -33.81 11.67
N ILE A 103 45.06 -33.20 12.83
CA ILE A 103 45.88 -31.98 12.95
C ILE A 103 47.32 -32.21 12.47
N GLY A 104 47.83 -33.45 12.60
CA GLY A 104 49.16 -33.84 12.09
C GLY A 104 49.28 -33.82 10.56
N ARG A 105 48.15 -33.84 9.84
CA ARG A 105 48.07 -33.64 8.38
C ARG A 105 47.55 -32.24 8.00
N GLY A 106 47.41 -31.35 8.98
CA GLY A 106 46.98 -29.98 8.77
C GLY A 106 45.48 -29.80 8.59
N THR A 107 44.69 -30.83 8.91
CA THR A 107 43.23 -30.75 8.87
C THR A 107 42.69 -30.56 10.28
N VAL A 108 41.85 -29.55 10.45
CA VAL A 108 41.16 -29.25 11.70
C VAL A 108 39.73 -28.83 11.42
N THR A 109 38.84 -29.13 12.36
CA THR A 109 37.42 -28.83 12.20
C THR A 109 36.91 -28.11 13.44
N LEU A 110 36.26 -26.97 13.22
CA LEU A 110 35.47 -26.33 14.27
C LEU A 110 34.13 -27.05 14.38
N LEU A 111 33.89 -27.69 15.53
CA LEU A 111 32.57 -28.20 15.90
C LEU A 111 31.80 -27.06 16.60
N ILE A 112 30.57 -26.82 16.18
CA ILE A 112 29.63 -25.91 16.85
C ILE A 112 28.39 -26.71 17.24
N GLN A 113 28.10 -26.77 18.54
CA GLN A 113 27.00 -27.51 19.11
C GLN A 113 25.71 -26.67 19.13
N GLN A 114 24.58 -27.36 18.91
CA GLN A 114 23.24 -26.77 19.01
C GLN A 114 23.08 -25.50 18.18
N ILE A 115 23.22 -25.62 16.85
CA ILE A 115 23.18 -24.51 15.91
C ILE A 115 21.92 -23.64 16.08
N ARG A 116 22.14 -22.32 16.10
CA ARG A 116 21.12 -21.27 16.19
C ARG A 116 21.05 -20.50 14.88
N ALA A 117 19.94 -19.80 14.64
CA ALA A 117 19.80 -18.94 13.46
C ALA A 117 20.88 -17.84 13.38
N SER A 118 21.33 -17.33 14.54
CA SER A 118 22.43 -16.37 14.63
C SER A 118 23.77 -16.89 14.12
N ASP A 119 23.95 -18.21 14.07
CA ASP A 119 25.19 -18.85 13.62
C ASP A 119 25.29 -18.88 12.09
N ASP A 120 24.20 -18.59 11.36
CA ASP A 120 24.19 -18.50 9.89
C ASP A 120 25.16 -17.45 9.37
N GLY A 121 25.90 -17.81 8.33
CA GLY A 121 26.73 -16.92 7.55
C GLY A 121 28.18 -17.36 7.47
N GLN A 122 29.05 -16.37 7.25
CA GLN A 122 30.45 -16.61 6.92
C GLN A 122 31.34 -16.74 8.16
N TYR A 123 32.21 -17.74 8.12
CA TYR A 123 33.31 -17.96 9.05
C TYR A 123 34.64 -17.89 8.30
N ARG A 124 35.70 -17.55 9.03
CA ARG A 124 37.08 -17.53 8.53
C ARG A 124 37.94 -18.38 9.44
N CYS A 125 38.62 -19.36 8.87
CA CYS A 125 39.63 -20.14 9.57
C CYS A 125 41.00 -19.58 9.22
N HIS A 126 41.77 -19.21 10.22
CA HIS A 126 43.05 -18.53 10.06
C HIS A 126 44.13 -19.29 10.81
N PHE A 127 45.21 -19.62 10.11
CA PHE A 127 46.36 -20.33 10.67
C PHE A 127 47.55 -19.39 10.62
N LYS A 128 48.34 -19.40 11.70
CA LYS A 128 49.52 -18.55 11.83
C LYS A 128 50.70 -19.33 12.40
N GLU A 129 51.84 -19.17 11.74
CA GLU A 129 53.13 -19.69 12.14
C GLU A 129 54.18 -18.57 12.01
N GLY A 130 54.71 -18.10 13.15
CA GLY A 130 55.62 -16.95 13.18
C GLY A 130 55.00 -15.69 12.55
N TYR A 131 55.56 -15.27 11.41
CA TYR A 131 55.10 -14.11 10.63
C TYR A 131 54.21 -14.47 9.43
N ILE A 132 54.04 -15.77 9.14
CA ILE A 132 53.22 -16.24 8.03
C ILE A 132 51.82 -16.52 8.56
N SER A 133 50.82 -15.99 7.89
CA SER A 133 49.41 -16.25 8.17
C SER A 133 48.63 -16.41 6.88
N GLN A 134 47.69 -17.34 6.88
CA GLN A 134 46.73 -17.54 5.80
C GLN A 134 45.34 -17.70 6.39
N GLU A 135 44.32 -17.56 5.53
CA GLU A 135 42.93 -17.83 5.90
C GLU A 135 42.15 -18.49 4.76
N ALA A 136 41.09 -19.21 5.12
CA ALA A 136 40.06 -19.63 4.19
C ALA A 136 38.67 -19.31 4.72
N ILE A 137 37.73 -19.20 3.79
CA ILE A 137 36.33 -18.90 4.08
C ILE A 137 35.54 -20.20 4.20
N VAL A 138 34.65 -20.27 5.18
CA VAL A 138 33.67 -21.34 5.35
C VAL A 138 32.29 -20.71 5.43
N GLU A 139 31.38 -21.12 4.55
CA GLU A 139 29.99 -20.65 4.56
C GLU A 139 29.10 -21.68 5.26
N LEU A 140 28.36 -21.25 6.29
CA LEU A 140 27.38 -22.05 7.01
C LEU A 140 25.99 -21.48 6.76
N HIS A 141 25.07 -22.31 6.28
CA HIS A 141 23.66 -21.94 6.18
C HIS A 141 22.80 -22.80 7.09
N VAL A 142 21.94 -22.12 7.83
CA VAL A 142 21.06 -22.74 8.83
C VAL A 142 19.66 -22.96 8.25
N ILE A 143 19.08 -24.12 8.54
CA ILE A 143 17.77 -24.54 8.05
C ILE A 143 16.83 -24.78 9.24
N GLY A 144 15.78 -23.97 9.30
CA GLY A 144 14.59 -24.16 10.14
C GLY A 144 13.38 -24.49 9.29
N LEU A 145 12.78 -25.66 9.54
CA LEU A 145 11.62 -26.19 8.78
C LEU A 145 10.26 -25.78 9.36
N GLY A 146 10.23 -24.93 10.37
CA GLY A 146 9.03 -24.41 11.01
C GLY A 146 8.03 -25.46 11.50
N ALA A 147 6.88 -24.99 11.97
CA ALA A 147 5.73 -25.82 12.33
C ALA A 147 4.89 -26.14 11.08
N ALA A 148 4.00 -27.14 11.20
CA ALA A 148 2.99 -27.37 10.17
C ALA A 148 2.10 -26.11 10.06
N PRO A 149 1.79 -25.64 8.83
CA PRO A 149 0.97 -24.45 8.66
C PRO A 149 -0.45 -24.69 9.16
N HIS A 150 -1.01 -23.66 9.79
CA HIS A 150 -2.36 -23.69 10.31
C HIS A 150 -3.23 -22.70 9.53
N VAL A 151 -4.33 -23.20 8.98
CA VAL A 151 -5.27 -22.41 8.17
C VAL A 151 -6.52 -22.10 9.00
N HIS A 152 -6.86 -20.82 9.06
CA HIS A 152 -7.99 -20.26 9.79
C HIS A 152 -8.96 -19.58 8.83
N MET A 153 -10.26 -19.78 9.06
CA MET A 153 -11.30 -18.99 8.40
C MET A 153 -11.53 -17.70 9.22
N MET A 154 -11.29 -16.54 8.60
CA MET A 154 -11.47 -15.23 9.25
C MET A 154 -12.91 -14.73 9.13
N GLY A 155 -13.63 -15.18 8.09
CA GLY A 155 -15.03 -14.84 7.85
C GLY A 155 -15.26 -14.23 6.46
N PRO A 156 -16.48 -13.72 6.19
CA PRO A 156 -16.80 -13.06 4.94
C PRO A 156 -16.01 -11.76 4.77
N GLU A 157 -15.40 -11.58 3.60
CA GLU A 157 -14.72 -10.33 3.20
C GLU A 157 -15.02 -10.11 1.72
N ASP A 158 -15.50 -8.90 1.38
CA ASP A 158 -16.06 -8.58 0.07
C ASP A 158 -17.14 -9.58 -0.39
N ASP A 159 -17.03 -10.11 -1.61
CA ASP A 159 -17.92 -11.13 -2.18
C ASP A 159 -17.40 -12.57 -1.91
N GLY A 160 -16.44 -12.75 -1.00
CA GLY A 160 -15.79 -14.04 -0.71
C GLY A 160 -15.61 -14.35 0.77
N ILE A 161 -14.76 -15.36 1.05
CA ILE A 161 -14.36 -15.76 2.40
C ILE A 161 -12.87 -15.53 2.55
N ARG A 162 -12.49 -14.76 3.57
CA ARG A 162 -11.09 -14.58 3.96
C ARG A 162 -10.59 -15.77 4.73
N VAL A 163 -9.49 -16.35 4.26
CA VAL A 163 -8.72 -17.37 4.97
C VAL A 163 -7.32 -16.85 5.27
N LEU A 164 -6.77 -17.25 6.42
CA LEU A 164 -5.44 -16.89 6.90
C LEU A 164 -4.66 -18.17 7.14
N CYS A 165 -3.45 -18.25 6.62
CA CYS A 165 -2.52 -19.34 6.87
C CYS A 165 -1.34 -18.81 7.67
N SER A 166 -1.06 -19.43 8.81
CA SER A 166 -0.04 -19.01 9.77
C SER A 166 0.94 -20.15 10.04
N SER A 167 2.25 -19.85 10.07
CA SER A 167 3.27 -20.80 10.48
C SER A 167 4.51 -20.08 11.02
N GLY A 168 5.14 -20.66 12.04
CA GLY A 168 6.32 -20.11 12.72
C GLY A 168 7.48 -21.10 12.84
N GLY A 169 8.65 -20.59 13.25
CA GLY A 169 9.87 -21.39 13.47
C GLY A 169 10.69 -21.64 12.20
N TRP A 170 10.51 -20.83 11.16
CA TRP A 170 11.21 -20.99 9.88
C TRP A 170 12.54 -20.25 9.87
N PHE A 171 13.56 -20.84 9.25
CA PHE A 171 14.80 -20.11 8.97
C PHE A 171 15.50 -20.67 7.70
N PRO A 172 15.95 -19.81 6.78
CA PRO A 172 15.62 -18.40 6.65
C PRO A 172 14.12 -18.21 6.33
N LYS A 173 13.70 -16.98 5.99
CA LYS A 173 12.31 -16.68 5.63
C LYS A 173 11.77 -17.68 4.59
N PRO A 174 10.61 -18.33 4.84
CA PRO A 174 10.03 -19.30 3.92
C PRO A 174 9.34 -18.60 2.73
N ARG A 175 9.12 -19.36 1.66
CA ARG A 175 8.24 -18.98 0.55
C ARG A 175 6.84 -19.51 0.82
N VAL A 176 5.84 -18.64 0.76
CA VAL A 176 4.43 -19.02 0.95
C VAL A 176 3.72 -19.01 -0.39
N GLN A 177 2.89 -20.02 -0.65
CA GLN A 177 2.11 -20.10 -1.88
C GLN A 177 0.74 -20.70 -1.59
N TRP A 178 -0.31 -20.03 -2.05
CA TRP A 178 -1.65 -20.60 -2.11
C TRP A 178 -1.85 -21.34 -3.42
N SER A 179 -2.60 -22.43 -3.37
CA SER A 179 -2.92 -23.27 -4.52
C SER A 179 -4.33 -23.85 -4.42
N ASP A 180 -4.96 -24.08 -5.56
CA ASP A 180 -6.22 -24.83 -5.64
C ASP A 180 -5.98 -26.35 -5.72
N MET A 181 -7.06 -27.13 -5.86
CA MET A 181 -7.01 -28.59 -6.03
C MET A 181 -6.29 -29.05 -7.32
N ALA A 182 -6.21 -28.20 -8.34
CA ALA A 182 -5.50 -28.48 -9.59
C ALA A 182 -4.01 -28.11 -9.50
N GLY A 183 -3.57 -27.51 -8.39
CA GLY A 183 -2.22 -26.99 -8.20
C GLY A 183 -1.98 -25.64 -8.86
N ALA A 184 -3.03 -24.96 -9.34
CA ALA A 184 -2.91 -23.62 -9.88
C ALA A 184 -2.62 -22.62 -8.76
N LYS A 185 -1.66 -21.73 -8.99
CA LYS A 185 -1.22 -20.73 -8.01
C LYS A 185 -2.29 -19.66 -7.82
N LEU A 186 -2.70 -19.46 -6.58
CA LEU A 186 -3.61 -18.40 -6.17
C LEU A 186 -2.81 -17.22 -5.59
N PRO A 187 -3.21 -15.97 -5.88
CA PRO A 187 -2.52 -14.80 -5.35
C PRO A 187 -2.89 -14.54 -3.87
N SER A 188 -1.89 -14.32 -3.03
CA SER A 188 -2.10 -13.84 -1.65
C SER A 188 -2.71 -12.43 -1.67
N LEU A 189 -3.71 -12.17 -0.83
CA LEU A 189 -4.24 -10.82 -0.58
C LEU A 189 -3.24 -9.98 0.23
N SER A 190 -2.69 -10.57 1.29
CA SER A 190 -1.66 -9.93 2.12
C SER A 190 -0.72 -10.96 2.72
N GLU A 191 0.52 -10.54 2.97
CA GLU A 191 1.53 -11.33 3.65
C GLU A 191 2.20 -10.47 4.72
N SER A 192 2.32 -11.00 5.93
CA SER A 192 3.00 -10.35 7.03
C SER A 192 4.03 -11.29 7.65
N GLN A 193 5.06 -10.71 8.26
CA GLN A 193 6.14 -11.46 8.86
C GLN A 193 6.58 -10.82 10.17
N SER A 194 6.97 -11.65 11.12
CA SER A 194 7.65 -11.28 12.34
C SER A 194 8.79 -12.26 12.63
N GLN A 195 9.65 -11.88 13.56
CA GLN A 195 10.79 -12.70 13.98
C GLN A 195 10.78 -12.82 15.50
N ASP A 196 11.02 -14.02 16.01
CA ASP A 196 11.13 -14.25 17.45
C ASP A 196 12.51 -13.86 17.99
N GLY A 197 12.70 -14.03 19.31
CA GLY A 197 13.96 -13.72 19.97
C GLY A 197 15.15 -14.58 19.52
N ASP A 198 14.88 -15.76 18.97
CA ASP A 198 15.91 -16.68 18.44
C ASP A 198 16.22 -16.43 16.97
N GLY A 199 15.49 -15.51 16.34
CA GLY A 199 15.70 -15.12 14.96
C GLY A 199 14.86 -15.90 13.94
N LEU A 200 13.89 -16.68 14.39
CA LEU A 200 13.06 -17.51 13.53
C LEU A 200 11.86 -16.75 13.00
N PHE A 201 11.51 -17.00 11.75
CA PHE A 201 10.42 -16.33 11.06
C PHE A 201 9.07 -16.96 11.42
N HIS A 202 8.13 -16.08 11.75
CA HIS A 202 6.70 -16.34 11.75
C HIS A 202 6.08 -15.56 10.59
N VAL A 203 5.33 -16.26 9.73
CA VAL A 203 4.74 -15.68 8.53
C VAL A 203 3.27 -16.03 8.47
N GLU A 204 2.48 -15.02 8.13
CA GLU A 204 1.04 -15.15 7.90
C GLU A 204 0.70 -14.66 6.50
N ALA A 205 -0.05 -15.46 5.75
CA ALA A 205 -0.53 -15.12 4.42
C ALA A 205 -2.05 -15.26 4.36
N SER A 206 -2.73 -14.29 3.76
CA SER A 206 -4.18 -14.31 3.60
C SER A 206 -4.60 -14.43 2.14
N LEU A 207 -5.79 -15.01 1.92
CA LEU A 207 -6.43 -15.19 0.62
C LEU A 207 -7.93 -14.93 0.77
N VAL A 208 -8.56 -14.30 -0.22
CA VAL A 208 -10.02 -14.20 -0.31
C VAL A 208 -10.50 -15.14 -1.39
N VAL A 209 -11.27 -16.14 -1.00
CA VAL A 209 -11.82 -17.14 -1.90
C VAL A 209 -13.23 -16.70 -2.32
N THR A 210 -13.42 -16.43 -3.60
CA THR A 210 -14.70 -15.97 -4.18
C THR A 210 -15.43 -17.07 -4.95
N ASP A 211 -14.68 -18.01 -5.52
CA ASP A 211 -15.23 -19.12 -6.31
C ASP A 211 -15.39 -20.38 -5.44
N SER A 212 -16.65 -20.74 -5.18
CA SER A 212 -17.01 -21.94 -4.41
C SER A 212 -16.66 -23.25 -5.10
N SER A 213 -16.38 -23.23 -6.41
CA SER A 213 -16.00 -24.43 -7.18
C SER A 213 -14.54 -24.85 -6.97
N LEU A 214 -13.70 -23.98 -6.37
CA LEU A 214 -12.30 -24.27 -6.06
C LEU A 214 -12.13 -25.43 -5.05
N GLY A 215 -13.14 -25.71 -4.23
CA GLY A 215 -13.13 -26.81 -3.29
C GLY A 215 -12.14 -26.59 -2.13
N ASN A 216 -11.01 -27.31 -2.15
CA ASN A 216 -9.96 -27.12 -1.14
C ASN A 216 -8.95 -26.08 -1.62
N VAL A 217 -8.60 -25.17 -0.72
CA VAL A 217 -7.44 -24.30 -0.89
C VAL A 217 -6.29 -24.84 -0.05
N THR A 218 -5.12 -24.93 -0.66
CA THR A 218 -3.90 -25.44 -0.03
C THR A 218 -2.90 -24.32 0.11
N CYS A 219 -2.45 -24.11 1.34
CA CYS A 219 -1.35 -23.21 1.69
C CYS A 219 -0.07 -24.02 1.84
N SER A 220 0.99 -23.65 1.12
CA SER A 220 2.31 -24.28 1.22
C SER A 220 3.36 -23.29 1.72
N PHE A 221 4.21 -23.78 2.63
CA PHE A 221 5.40 -23.10 3.12
C PHE A 221 6.63 -23.90 2.68
N GLN A 222 7.51 -23.28 1.90
CA GLN A 222 8.72 -23.91 1.39
C GLN A 222 9.97 -23.23 1.95
N ASN A 223 10.90 -24.03 2.48
CA ASN A 223 12.22 -23.54 2.88
C ASN A 223 13.10 -23.35 1.62
N PRO A 224 13.66 -22.15 1.38
CA PRO A 224 14.35 -21.85 0.12
C PRO A 224 15.71 -22.54 -0.04
N LEU A 225 16.31 -23.04 1.05
CA LEU A 225 17.62 -23.70 1.02
C LEU A 225 17.49 -25.22 0.84
N SER A 226 16.58 -25.84 1.60
CA SER A 226 16.36 -27.29 1.52
C SER A 226 15.36 -27.71 0.45
N GLY A 227 14.52 -26.78 -0.04
CA GLY A 227 13.40 -27.08 -0.94
C GLY A 227 12.24 -27.83 -0.28
N GLN A 228 12.36 -28.22 0.98
CA GLN A 228 11.32 -28.93 1.71
C GLN A 228 10.11 -28.02 1.93
N GLU A 229 8.92 -28.60 1.77
CA GLU A 229 7.65 -27.91 1.94
C GLU A 229 6.78 -28.54 3.02
N LYS A 230 5.99 -27.70 3.69
CA LYS A 230 4.90 -28.12 4.58
C LYS A 230 3.62 -27.49 4.07
N VAL A 231 2.57 -28.29 3.98
CA VAL A 231 1.29 -27.91 3.39
C VAL A 231 0.14 -28.09 4.38
N SER A 232 -0.88 -27.27 4.23
CA SER A 232 -2.14 -27.41 4.96
C SER A 232 -3.28 -26.98 4.05
N ALA A 233 -4.37 -27.75 4.07
CA ALA A 233 -5.51 -27.54 3.20
C ALA A 233 -6.76 -27.29 4.03
N LEU A 234 -7.62 -26.39 3.54
CA LEU A 234 -8.92 -26.11 4.11
C LEU A 234 -9.98 -26.26 3.02
N PHE A 235 -11.02 -27.04 3.32
CA PHE A 235 -12.22 -27.12 2.50
C PHE A 235 -13.17 -25.98 2.87
N LEU A 236 -13.66 -25.23 1.86
CA LEU A 236 -14.65 -24.18 2.02
C LEU A 236 -15.99 -24.62 1.41
N PRO A 237 -16.96 -25.08 2.23
CA PRO A 237 -18.25 -25.50 1.71
C PRO A 237 -19.01 -24.32 1.08
N GLU A 238 -19.74 -24.59 -0.02
CA GLU A 238 -20.59 -23.60 -0.72
C GLU A 238 -21.54 -22.78 0.20
N PRO A 239 -22.13 -23.34 1.29
CA PRO A 239 -22.99 -22.58 2.20
C PRO A 239 -22.35 -21.34 2.86
N PHE A 240 -21.02 -21.26 2.94
CA PHE A 240 -20.32 -20.16 3.60
C PHE A 240 -20.16 -18.91 2.73
N PHE A 241 -20.41 -19.00 1.41
CA PHE A 241 -20.23 -17.89 0.50
C PHE A 241 -21.42 -16.91 0.60
N PRO A 242 -21.15 -15.60 0.73
CA PRO A 242 -22.20 -14.60 0.84
C PRO A 242 -23.03 -14.56 -0.45
N ARG A 243 -24.29 -15.03 -0.38
CA ARG A 243 -25.22 -14.91 -1.50
C ARG A 243 -25.64 -13.46 -1.65
N THR A 244 -25.09 -12.76 -2.65
CA THR A 244 -25.65 -11.47 -3.06
C THR A 244 -27.03 -11.72 -3.67
N SER A 245 -28.07 -11.43 -2.90
CA SER A 245 -29.42 -11.74 -3.32
C SER A 245 -29.83 -10.85 -4.50
N PRO A 246 -30.22 -11.41 -5.66
CA PRO A 246 -30.43 -10.64 -6.90
C PRO A 246 -31.41 -9.46 -6.74
N TRP A 247 -32.39 -9.59 -5.83
CA TRP A 247 -33.37 -8.55 -5.55
C TRP A 247 -32.76 -7.28 -4.96
N LYS A 248 -31.63 -7.35 -4.23
CA LYS A 248 -30.95 -6.16 -3.67
C LYS A 248 -30.37 -5.28 -4.78
N LYS A 249 -29.74 -5.88 -5.79
CA LYS A 249 -29.22 -5.17 -6.98
C LYS A 249 -30.37 -4.59 -7.81
N ALA A 250 -31.47 -5.35 -7.96
CA ALA A 250 -32.67 -4.88 -8.65
C ALA A 250 -33.28 -3.64 -7.95
N LEU A 251 -33.48 -3.68 -6.63
CA LEU A 251 -34.03 -2.56 -5.87
C LEU A 251 -33.18 -1.29 -5.96
N ALA A 252 -31.85 -1.42 -5.90
CA ALA A 252 -30.95 -0.27 -6.01
C ALA A 252 -31.10 0.47 -7.34
N GLY A 253 -31.39 -0.24 -8.43
CA GLY A 253 -31.68 0.37 -9.73
C GLY A 253 -33.13 0.82 -9.89
N THR A 254 -34.10 0.05 -9.41
CA THR A 254 -35.53 0.34 -9.63
C THR A 254 -36.09 1.41 -8.70
N LEU A 255 -35.65 1.50 -7.44
CA LEU A 255 -36.15 2.52 -6.50
C LEU A 255 -35.92 3.95 -7.01
N PRO A 256 -34.71 4.35 -7.43
CA PRO A 256 -34.45 5.71 -7.91
C PRO A 256 -35.34 6.07 -9.10
N VAL A 257 -35.52 5.13 -10.04
CA VAL A 257 -36.40 5.33 -11.22
C VAL A 257 -37.84 5.53 -10.78
N LEU A 258 -38.34 4.72 -9.84
CA LEU A 258 -39.71 4.80 -9.35
C LEU A 258 -39.96 6.11 -8.58
N VAL A 259 -38.98 6.57 -7.79
CA VAL A 259 -39.02 7.87 -7.12
C VAL A 259 -39.04 9.03 -8.12
N LEU A 260 -38.22 8.98 -9.17
CA LEU A 260 -38.23 10.01 -10.23
C LEU A 260 -39.57 10.05 -10.98
N LEU A 261 -40.17 8.88 -11.25
CA LEU A 261 -41.50 8.81 -11.87
C LEU A 261 -42.58 9.39 -10.96
N LEU A 262 -42.55 9.09 -9.66
CA LEU A 262 -43.50 9.66 -8.69
C LEU A 262 -43.35 11.18 -8.58
N ILE A 263 -42.12 11.70 -8.54
CA ILE A 263 -41.85 13.15 -8.56
C ILE A 263 -42.39 13.77 -9.85
N GLY A 264 -42.15 13.12 -11.00
CA GLY A 264 -42.66 13.57 -12.30
C GLY A 264 -44.19 13.63 -12.36
N MET A 265 -44.87 12.57 -11.89
CA MET A 265 -46.34 12.53 -11.83
C MET A 265 -46.90 13.57 -10.85
N SER A 266 -46.28 13.73 -9.68
CA SER A 266 -46.67 14.77 -8.71
C SER A 266 -46.49 16.17 -9.28
N TYR A 267 -45.40 16.43 -9.99
CA TYR A 267 -45.16 17.72 -10.64
C TYR A 267 -46.18 17.99 -11.75
N PHE A 268 -46.49 16.98 -12.58
CA PHE A 268 -47.48 17.11 -13.64
C PHE A 268 -48.88 17.36 -13.09
N GLY A 269 -49.31 16.60 -12.07
CA GLY A 269 -50.59 16.80 -11.40
C GLY A 269 -50.68 18.16 -10.70
N TRP A 270 -49.61 18.63 -10.06
CA TRP A 270 -49.56 19.97 -9.46
C TRP A 270 -49.65 21.07 -10.51
N ARG A 271 -48.97 20.90 -11.66
CA ARG A 271 -49.03 21.84 -12.78
C ARG A 271 -50.45 21.96 -13.34
N GLU A 272 -51.13 20.85 -13.58
CA GLU A 272 -52.51 20.86 -14.12
C GLU A 272 -53.49 21.51 -13.14
N LEU A 273 -53.37 21.23 -11.84
CA LEU A 273 -54.17 21.89 -10.80
C LEU A 273 -53.90 23.40 -10.73
N MET A 274 -52.64 23.82 -10.90
CA MET A 274 -52.28 25.24 -10.91
C MET A 274 -52.81 25.96 -12.16
N GLU A 275 -52.79 25.33 -13.33
CA GLU A 275 -53.39 25.87 -14.56
C GLU A 275 -54.91 26.00 -14.42
N ARG A 276 -55.61 24.97 -13.94
CA ARG A 276 -57.07 25.04 -13.66
C ARG A 276 -57.43 26.12 -12.62
N LYS A 277 -56.61 26.31 -11.59
CA LYS A 277 -56.80 27.39 -10.61
C LYS A 277 -56.64 28.78 -11.25
N LYS A 278 -55.64 28.97 -12.11
CA LYS A 278 -55.46 30.23 -12.86
C LYS A 278 -56.64 30.51 -13.77
N GLU A 279 -57.10 29.52 -14.53
CA GLU A 279 -58.29 29.66 -15.40
C GLU A 279 -59.55 30.02 -14.59
N SER A 280 -59.74 29.40 -13.42
CA SER A 280 -60.86 29.73 -12.53
C SER A 280 -60.77 31.15 -11.99
N GLN A 281 -59.59 31.60 -11.57
CA GLN A 281 -59.38 32.97 -11.08
C GLN A 281 -59.59 34.01 -12.19
N GLU A 282 -59.06 33.75 -13.39
CA GLU A 282 -59.24 34.64 -14.54
C GLU A 282 -60.71 34.73 -14.96
N LYS A 283 -61.45 33.61 -14.90
CA LYS A 283 -62.89 33.58 -15.17
C LYS A 283 -63.68 34.40 -14.15
N GLU A 284 -63.36 34.25 -12.86
CA GLU A 284 -63.99 35.01 -11.78
C GLU A 284 -63.68 36.51 -11.88
N GLU A 285 -62.44 36.87 -12.22
CA GLU A 285 -62.04 38.26 -12.44
C GLU A 285 -62.76 38.88 -13.65
N LYS A 286 -62.87 38.14 -14.76
CA LYS A 286 -63.65 38.56 -15.94
C LYS A 286 -65.13 38.76 -15.62
N GLU A 287 -65.72 37.89 -14.81
CA GLU A 287 -67.12 38.00 -14.38
C GLU A 287 -67.34 39.22 -13.48
N ARG A 288 -66.44 39.47 -12.52
CA ARG A 288 -66.46 40.70 -11.70
C ARG A 288 -66.29 41.96 -12.54
N ALA A 289 -65.38 41.95 -13.52
CA ALA A 289 -65.17 43.08 -14.43
C ALA A 289 -66.40 43.34 -15.31
N LEU A 290 -67.07 42.28 -15.79
CA LEU A 290 -68.31 42.38 -16.55
C LEU A 290 -69.43 42.97 -15.69
N ALA A 291 -69.61 42.48 -14.46
CA ALA A 291 -70.60 43.00 -13.51
C ALA A 291 -70.34 44.49 -13.17
N ALA A 292 -69.07 44.88 -12.97
CA ALA A 292 -68.70 46.27 -12.75
C ALA A 292 -69.00 47.16 -13.96
N LYS A 293 -68.76 46.66 -15.19
CA LYS A 293 -69.08 47.36 -16.43
C LYS A 293 -70.59 47.54 -16.62
N GLU A 294 -71.39 46.52 -16.31
CA GLU A 294 -72.86 46.63 -16.35
C GLU A 294 -73.38 47.63 -15.33
N LYS A 295 -72.85 47.60 -14.10
CA LYS A 295 -73.21 48.58 -13.06
C LYS A 295 -72.85 50.01 -13.48
N LEU A 296 -71.67 50.22 -14.05
CA LEU A 296 -71.24 51.52 -14.56
C LEU A 296 -72.12 51.99 -15.72
N LYS A 297 -72.56 51.07 -16.60
CA LYS A 297 -73.48 51.38 -17.70
C LYS A 297 -74.86 51.78 -17.17
N ALA A 298 -75.39 51.07 -16.18
CA ALA A 298 -76.64 51.41 -15.51
C ALA A 298 -76.56 52.79 -14.83
N GLU A 299 -75.45 53.09 -14.15
CA GLU A 299 -75.22 54.42 -13.55
C GLU A 299 -75.13 55.52 -14.62
N LEU A 300 -74.44 55.26 -15.74
CA LEU A 300 -74.35 56.19 -16.87
C LEU A 300 -75.71 56.48 -17.49
N ASP A 301 -76.53 55.44 -17.70
CA ASP A 301 -77.87 55.59 -18.28
C ASP A 301 -78.82 56.31 -17.30
N GLN A 302 -78.69 56.08 -15.99
CA GLN A 302 -79.38 56.85 -14.96
C GLN A 302 -78.96 58.33 -14.97
N ARG A 303 -77.66 58.64 -15.09
CA ARG A 303 -77.18 60.02 -15.23
C ARG A 303 -77.67 60.67 -16.51
N LYS A 304 -77.73 59.95 -17.64
CA LYS A 304 -78.32 60.46 -18.88
C LYS A 304 -79.81 60.76 -18.74
N ALA A 305 -80.55 59.94 -17.99
CA ALA A 305 -81.98 60.18 -17.72
C ALA A 305 -82.18 61.43 -16.85
N LEU A 306 -81.41 61.58 -15.77
CA LEU A 306 -81.35 62.80 -14.94
C LEU A 306 -81.00 64.03 -15.77
N TYR A 307 -79.94 63.95 -16.59
CA TYR A 307 -79.54 65.03 -17.48
C TYR A 307 -80.65 65.39 -18.48
N LYS A 308 -81.40 64.40 -18.99
CA LYS A 308 -82.52 64.64 -19.90
C LYS A 308 -83.73 65.27 -19.21
N GLU A 309 -83.98 64.96 -17.93
CA GLU A 309 -84.97 65.68 -17.12
C GLU A 309 -84.53 67.12 -16.83
N ASP A 310 -83.28 67.33 -16.44
CA ASP A 310 -82.75 68.67 -16.19
C ASP A 310 -82.64 69.50 -17.48
N TRP A 311 -82.35 68.88 -18.62
CA TRP A 311 -82.45 69.51 -19.94
C TRP A 311 -83.89 69.91 -20.28
N LYS A 312 -84.89 69.08 -19.94
CA LYS A 312 -86.31 69.44 -20.09
C LYS A 312 -86.70 70.60 -19.16
N LYS A 313 -86.14 70.68 -17.95
CA LYS A 313 -86.31 71.84 -17.05
C LYS A 313 -85.63 73.09 -17.62
N ALA A 314 -84.45 72.95 -18.24
CA ALA A 314 -83.78 74.05 -18.95
C ALA A 314 -84.59 74.54 -20.17
N LEU A 315 -85.37 73.67 -20.81
CA LEU A 315 -86.28 74.05 -21.91
C LEU A 315 -87.60 74.69 -21.43
N LEU A 316 -87.93 74.63 -20.14
CA LEU A 316 -88.96 75.43 -19.45
C LEU A 316 -88.38 76.74 -18.86
N TYR A 317 -87.08 76.99 -19.04
CA TYR A 317 -86.38 78.21 -18.65
C TYR A 317 -85.75 78.94 -19.86
N PRO A 318 -86.54 79.30 -20.88
CA PRO A 318 -86.29 80.52 -21.64
C PRO A 318 -87.49 81.45 -21.52
N ASP A 319 -87.53 82.30 -20.49
CA ASP A 319 -88.20 83.61 -20.65
C ASP A 319 -87.86 84.70 -19.62
N TRP A 320 -87.11 84.43 -18.55
CA TRP A 320 -86.73 85.52 -17.63
C TRP A 320 -85.70 86.52 -18.20
N ARG A 321 -84.97 86.16 -19.27
CA ARG A 321 -84.03 87.09 -19.97
C ARG A 321 -84.71 88.09 -20.90
N LYS A 322 -86.02 87.99 -21.16
CA LYS A 322 -86.76 88.94 -22.02
C LYS A 322 -87.55 90.00 -21.25
N GLU A 323 -87.70 89.86 -19.92
CA GLU A 323 -88.48 90.83 -19.12
C GLU A 323 -87.66 91.74 -18.19
N LEU A 324 -86.34 91.55 -18.07
CA LEU A 324 -85.49 92.40 -17.20
C LEU A 324 -84.28 93.09 -17.85
N PHE A 325 -84.07 92.96 -19.17
CA PHE A 325 -82.98 93.67 -19.86
C PHE A 325 -83.52 94.70 -20.85
N LYS A 326 -83.48 95.99 -20.45
CA LYS A 326 -83.68 97.13 -21.34
C LYS A 326 -82.36 97.43 -22.08
N PRO A 327 -82.39 97.77 -23.39
CA PRO A 327 -81.19 98.23 -24.09
C PRO A 327 -80.68 99.54 -23.48
N ALA A 328 -79.40 99.56 -23.09
CA ALA A 328 -78.69 100.79 -22.73
C ALA A 328 -77.72 101.16 -23.88
N PRO A 329 -77.77 102.39 -24.41
CA PRO A 329 -76.90 102.81 -25.51
C PRO A 329 -75.52 103.19 -24.97
N ILE A 330 -74.45 102.73 -25.62
CA ILE A 330 -73.12 103.32 -25.46
C ILE A 330 -72.50 103.58 -26.83
N THR A 331 -72.31 104.85 -27.13
CA THR A 331 -71.57 105.40 -28.27
C THR A 331 -70.08 105.42 -27.98
N LEU A 332 -69.29 104.79 -28.86
CA LEU A 332 -67.82 104.89 -28.91
C LEU A 332 -67.43 106.29 -29.41
N ASN A 333 -66.53 106.97 -28.67
CA ASN A 333 -65.92 108.20 -29.16
C ASN A 333 -64.38 108.09 -29.16
N HIS A 334 -63.80 108.58 -30.24
CA HIS A 334 -62.43 108.39 -30.70
C HIS A 334 -61.45 109.29 -29.91
N ASN A 335 -60.25 108.73 -29.64
CA ASN A 335 -59.00 109.47 -29.44
C ASN A 335 -58.60 109.94 -28.02
N ILE A 336 -58.41 108.99 -27.10
CA ILE A 336 -57.29 108.98 -26.13
C ILE A 336 -56.76 107.54 -26.08
N SER A 337 -55.49 107.35 -26.38
CA SER A 337 -54.85 106.03 -26.48
C SER A 337 -54.72 105.35 -25.11
N HIS A 338 -55.02 104.05 -25.08
CA HIS A 338 -54.98 103.10 -23.97
C HIS A 338 -56.12 103.14 -22.95
N GLN A 339 -56.65 101.94 -22.71
CA GLN A 339 -57.67 101.61 -21.71
C GLN A 339 -58.96 102.42 -21.85
N THR A 340 -59.98 102.01 -21.11
CA THR A 340 -61.30 102.65 -21.01
C THR A 340 -62.20 102.54 -22.27
N LEU A 341 -63.51 102.30 -22.19
CA LEU A 341 -64.47 102.18 -21.08
C LEU A 341 -65.60 101.28 -21.61
N SER A 342 -65.85 100.17 -20.94
CA SER A 342 -66.82 100.02 -19.84
C SER A 342 -68.27 100.00 -20.31
N ILE A 343 -68.90 98.85 -20.13
CA ILE A 343 -70.24 98.84 -19.59
C ILE A 343 -70.08 98.29 -18.19
N ASP A 344 -70.17 99.22 -17.25
CA ASP A 344 -70.33 98.93 -15.85
C ASP A 344 -71.83 98.83 -15.56
N LYS A 345 -72.19 97.83 -14.76
CA LYS A 345 -73.17 97.94 -13.66
C LYS A 345 -72.88 96.74 -12.75
N ASN A 346 -71.65 96.82 -12.21
CA ASN A 346 -70.77 95.84 -11.56
C ASN A 346 -70.43 94.59 -12.39
#